data_AF-A0A2D2CVA1-F1
#
_entry.id   AF-A0A2D2CVA1-F1
#
_cell.length_a   1.000
_cell.length_b   1.000
_cell.length_c   1.000
_cell.angle_alpha   90.00
_cell.angle_beta   90.00
_cell.angle_gamma   90.00
#
_symmetry.space_group_name_H-M   'P 1'
#
loop_
_entity.id
_entity.type
_entity.pdbx_description
1 polymer ?
#
loop_
_entity_poly.entity_id
_entity_poly.type
_entity_poly.pdbx_seq_one_letter_code
_entity_poly.pdbx_strand_id
1 'polypeptide(L)'
;MPYGWLYLPRGEIKAHTECVLLMDDTDDLPNIGAALGFPDEGLSTDDLKDIFHCAQRLVNNPSDDVLVRAFSYYLKFDAYLPSIDAPDPLSPEVVQRNLDREFYQSLGAEREGTVCRKTGCGRGTVAFSIFCKPHHFESVKQRPCPFRD
;
A
#
# COMPACT_ATOMS: atom_id res chain seq x y z
N MET A 1 8.24 -16.78 -22.36
CA MET A 1 8.10 -17.53 -21.09
C MET A 1 6.79 -18.32 -21.17
N PRO A 2 6.79 -19.63 -20.85
CA PRO A 2 5.53 -20.38 -20.72
C PRO A 2 4.64 -19.76 -19.65
N TYR A 3 3.32 -20.02 -19.70
CA TYR A 3 2.38 -19.51 -18.69
C TYR A 3 2.43 -20.35 -17.42
N GLY A 4 2.45 -19.71 -16.25
CA GLY A 4 2.43 -20.37 -14.96
C GLY A 4 2.60 -19.41 -13.78
N TRP A 5 2.75 -19.99 -12.59
CA TRP A 5 2.95 -19.30 -11.32
C TRP A 5 4.31 -19.61 -10.73
N LEU A 6 5.03 -18.56 -10.32
CA LEU A 6 6.30 -18.68 -9.64
C LEU A 6 6.06 -19.00 -8.16
N TYR A 7 6.73 -20.02 -7.65
CA TYR A 7 6.77 -20.36 -6.22
C TYR A 7 8.19 -20.16 -5.68
N LEU A 8 8.26 -19.60 -4.48
CA LEU A 8 9.47 -19.07 -3.87
C LEU A 8 9.84 -19.83 -2.59
N PRO A 9 11.13 -19.88 -2.23
CA PRO A 9 11.57 -20.35 -0.93
C PRO A 9 11.26 -19.27 0.11
N ARG A 10 11.17 -19.68 1.38
CA ARG A 10 11.01 -18.72 2.48
C ARG A 10 12.22 -17.81 2.62
N GLY A 11 11.96 -16.52 2.80
CA GLY A 11 12.97 -15.53 3.19
C GLY A 11 13.19 -14.45 2.14
N GLU A 12 14.41 -13.90 2.14
CA GLU A 12 14.80 -12.79 1.27
C GLU A 12 15.07 -13.27 -0.16
N ILE A 13 14.49 -12.56 -1.14
CA ILE A 13 14.69 -12.83 -2.57
C ILE A 13 15.89 -12.05 -3.11
N LYS A 14 16.76 -12.74 -3.86
CA LYS A 14 17.99 -12.25 -4.48
C LYS A 14 18.07 -12.70 -5.93
N ALA A 15 19.01 -12.14 -6.70
CA ALA A 15 19.18 -12.42 -8.12
C ALA A 15 19.33 -13.91 -8.48
N HIS A 16 19.88 -14.70 -7.55
CA HIS A 16 20.13 -16.13 -7.72
C HIS A 16 19.29 -16.99 -6.78
N THR A 17 18.19 -16.45 -6.24
CA THR A 17 17.24 -17.24 -5.45
C THR A 17 16.59 -18.27 -6.37
N GLU A 18 16.79 -19.54 -6.06
CA GLU A 18 16.10 -20.64 -6.73
C GLU A 18 14.59 -20.51 -6.53
N CYS A 19 13.82 -20.88 -7.54
CA CYS A 19 12.37 -20.83 -7.55
C CYS A 19 11.84 -21.94 -8.46
N VAL A 20 10.55 -22.26 -8.35
CA VAL A 20 9.89 -23.21 -9.24
C VAL A 20 8.74 -22.54 -9.99
N LEU A 21 8.67 -22.78 -11.29
CA LEU A 21 7.54 -22.36 -12.12
C LEU A 21 6.59 -23.54 -12.28
N LEU A 22 5.37 -23.40 -11.77
CA LEU A 22 4.32 -24.41 -11.91
C LEU A 22 3.31 -23.95 -12.97
N MET A 23 3.00 -24.84 -13.92
CA MET A 23 2.18 -24.53 -15.11
C MET A 23 0.82 -25.24 -15.12
N ASP A 24 0.44 -25.87 -14.01
CA ASP A 24 -0.76 -26.71 -13.90
C ASP A 24 -2.02 -25.83 -13.70
N ASP A 25 -3.17 -26.28 -14.19
CA ASP A 25 -4.48 -25.63 -14.03
C ASP A 25 -5.25 -26.14 -12.79
N THR A 26 -4.59 -26.96 -11.97
CA THR A 26 -5.10 -27.43 -10.68
C THR A 26 -5.08 -26.34 -9.60
N ASP A 27 -6.08 -26.37 -8.70
CA ASP A 27 -6.09 -25.54 -7.49
C ASP A 27 -5.08 -26.02 -6.43
N ASP A 28 -4.38 -27.13 -6.67
CA ASP A 28 -3.42 -27.76 -5.74
C ASP A 28 -1.97 -27.24 -5.87
N LEU A 29 -1.75 -26.22 -6.72
CA LEU A 29 -0.42 -25.61 -6.91
C LEU A 29 0.30 -25.23 -5.62
N PRO A 30 -0.36 -24.66 -4.58
CA PRO A 30 0.33 -24.33 -3.33
C PRO A 30 0.90 -25.55 -2.61
N ASN A 31 0.19 -26.69 -2.62
CA ASN A 31 0.67 -27.91 -2.00
C ASN A 31 1.83 -28.53 -2.80
N ILE A 32 1.77 -28.45 -4.12
CA ILE A 32 2.87 -28.87 -5.01
C ILE A 32 4.12 -28.02 -4.75
N GLY A 33 3.99 -26.69 -4.71
CA GLY A 33 5.09 -25.77 -4.40
C GLY A 33 5.72 -26.07 -3.05
N ALA A 34 4.90 -26.23 -2.01
CA ALA A 34 5.36 -26.59 -0.68
C ALA A 34 6.08 -27.94 -0.64
N ALA A 35 5.57 -28.97 -1.33
CA ALA A 35 6.21 -30.28 -1.42
C ALA A 35 7.57 -30.25 -2.14
N LEU A 36 7.77 -29.28 -3.04
CA LEU A 36 9.03 -29.03 -3.73
C LEU A 36 10.01 -28.13 -2.95
N GLY A 37 9.62 -27.64 -1.77
CA GLY A 37 10.44 -26.74 -0.94
C GLY A 37 10.25 -25.25 -1.23
N PHE A 38 9.24 -24.87 -2.01
CA PHE A 38 8.90 -23.51 -2.41
C PHE A 38 7.48 -23.16 -1.93
N PRO A 39 7.27 -22.96 -0.61
CA PRO A 39 5.93 -22.89 -0.03
C PRO A 39 5.23 -21.55 -0.28
N ASP A 40 5.94 -20.52 -0.71
CA ASP A 40 5.38 -19.17 -0.84
C ASP A 40 4.98 -18.94 -2.30
N GLU A 41 3.71 -18.62 -2.52
CA GLU A 41 3.21 -18.22 -3.83
C GLU A 41 3.78 -16.85 -4.21
N GLY A 42 4.35 -16.76 -5.40
CA GLY A 42 4.94 -15.55 -5.96
C GLY A 42 4.00 -14.91 -6.97
N LEU A 43 4.51 -14.70 -8.19
CA LEU A 43 3.83 -13.95 -9.24
C LEU A 43 3.58 -14.82 -10.47
N SER A 44 2.57 -14.46 -11.24
CA SER A 44 2.35 -15.09 -12.54
C SER A 44 3.44 -14.69 -13.53
N THR A 45 3.64 -15.51 -14.56
CA THR A 45 4.59 -15.18 -15.65
C THR A 45 4.20 -13.94 -16.45
N ASP A 46 2.95 -13.47 -16.37
CA ASP A 46 2.52 -12.23 -17.00
C ASP A 46 2.90 -11.02 -16.15
N ASP A 47 2.67 -11.09 -14.83
CA ASP A 47 3.18 -10.07 -13.90
C ASP A 47 4.70 -9.92 -14.03
N LEU A 48 5.44 -11.03 -14.15
CA LEU A 48 6.90 -10.99 -14.35
C LEU A 48 7.30 -10.23 -15.61
N LYS A 49 6.57 -10.40 -16.72
CA LYS A 49 6.84 -9.67 -17.97
C LYS A 49 6.56 -8.18 -17.80
N ASP A 50 5.47 -7.84 -17.14
CA ASP A 50 5.09 -6.45 -16.92
C ASP A 50 6.07 -5.74 -15.99
N ILE A 51 6.50 -6.41 -14.91
CA ILE A 51 7.55 -5.91 -14.01
C ILE A 51 8.85 -5.66 -14.76
N PHE A 52 9.28 -6.62 -15.60
CA PHE A 52 10.48 -6.46 -16.41
C PHE A 52 10.35 -5.26 -17.36
N HIS A 53 9.21 -5.14 -18.04
CA HIS A 53 8.95 -4.05 -18.97
C HIS A 53 8.89 -2.69 -18.26
N CYS A 54 8.36 -2.63 -17.03
CA CYS A 54 8.40 -1.45 -16.18
C CYS A 54 9.82 -1.10 -15.74
N ALA A 55 10.63 -2.08 -15.32
CA ALA A 55 12.01 -1.85 -14.92
C ALA A 55 12.86 -1.27 -16.08
N GLN A 56 12.65 -1.74 -17.31
CA GLN A 56 13.31 -1.19 -18.50
C GLN A 56 12.96 0.27 -18.78
N ARG A 57 11.79 0.75 -18.33
CA ARG A 57 11.42 2.17 -18.44
C ARG A 57 12.12 3.05 -17.41
N LEU A 58 12.59 2.46 -16.31
CA LEU A 58 13.34 3.18 -15.28
C LEU A 58 14.81 3.33 -15.66
N VAL A 59 15.42 2.27 -16.20
CA VAL A 59 16.81 2.26 -16.67
C VAL A 59 16.95 1.39 -17.90
N ASN A 60 17.75 1.86 -18.87
CA ASN A 60 18.14 1.07 -20.02
C ASN A 60 19.02 -0.10 -19.58
N ASN A 61 18.65 -1.33 -19.96
CA ASN A 61 19.32 -2.57 -19.55
C ASN A 61 19.47 -2.70 -18.02
N PRO A 62 18.36 -2.94 -17.29
CA PRO A 62 18.38 -3.07 -15.84
C PRO A 62 19.30 -4.22 -15.40
N SER A 63 20.09 -3.98 -14.36
CA SER A 63 20.87 -5.04 -13.70
C SER A 63 19.96 -5.98 -12.93
N ASP A 64 20.48 -7.14 -12.54
CA ASP A 64 19.74 -8.11 -11.73
C ASP A 64 19.23 -7.50 -10.41
N ASP A 65 20.01 -6.62 -9.77
CA ASP A 65 19.58 -5.92 -8.55
C ASP A 65 18.35 -5.02 -8.79
N VAL A 66 18.28 -4.36 -9.95
CA VAL A 66 17.12 -3.53 -10.33
C VAL A 66 15.91 -4.42 -10.59
N LEU A 67 16.10 -5.56 -11.25
CA LEU A 67 15.01 -6.52 -11.53
C LEU A 67 14.49 -7.16 -10.25
N VAL A 68 15.36 -7.61 -9.36
CA VAL A 68 15.01 -8.15 -8.04
C VAL A 68 14.27 -7.10 -7.22
N ARG A 69 14.75 -5.85 -7.21
CA ARG A 69 14.06 -4.76 -6.52
C ARG A 69 12.66 -4.53 -7.06
N ALA A 70 12.50 -4.46 -8.39
CA ALA A 70 11.19 -4.27 -9.01
C ALA A 70 10.24 -5.43 -8.70
N PHE A 71 10.74 -6.67 -8.75
CA PHE A 71 10.01 -7.87 -8.38
C PHE A 71 9.57 -7.86 -6.92
N SER A 72 10.51 -7.64 -5.98
CA SER A 72 10.21 -7.61 -4.55
C SER A 72 9.27 -6.48 -4.18
N TYR A 73 9.38 -5.33 -4.85
CA TYR A 73 8.47 -4.21 -4.66
C TYR A 73 7.04 -4.58 -5.09
N TYR A 74 6.87 -5.20 -6.26
CA TYR A 74 5.56 -5.65 -6.73
C TYR A 74 4.98 -6.73 -5.83
N LEU A 75 5.76 -7.75 -5.47
CA LEU A 75 5.31 -8.82 -4.58
C LEU A 75 4.86 -8.29 -3.20
N LYS A 76 5.53 -7.27 -2.67
CA LYS A 76 5.24 -6.71 -1.35
C LYS A 76 4.08 -5.71 -1.35
N PHE A 77 3.92 -4.94 -2.42
CA PHE A 77 3.04 -3.78 -2.44
C PHE A 77 1.94 -3.83 -3.51
N ASP A 78 1.91 -4.88 -4.34
CA ASP A 78 0.98 -5.01 -5.48
C ASP A 78 1.01 -3.75 -6.38
N ALA A 79 2.22 -3.25 -6.63
CA ALA A 79 2.46 -2.00 -7.33
C ALA A 79 3.79 -2.03 -8.09
N TYR A 80 3.86 -1.34 -9.22
CA TYR A 80 5.11 -1.19 -9.96
C TYR A 80 6.07 -0.22 -9.27
N LEU A 81 7.36 -0.55 -9.29
CA LEU A 81 8.42 0.32 -8.75
C LEU A 81 8.41 1.67 -9.50
N PRO A 82 8.20 2.81 -8.81
CA PRO A 82 8.04 4.09 -9.49
C PRO A 82 9.37 4.75 -9.89
N SER A 83 10.45 4.48 -9.15
CA SER A 83 11.81 4.91 -9.47
C SER A 83 12.84 3.98 -8.78
N ILE A 84 14.09 4.01 -9.26
CA ILE A 84 15.16 3.13 -8.74
C ILE A 84 15.39 3.37 -7.25
N ASP A 85 15.27 4.62 -6.78
CA ASP A 85 15.48 4.98 -5.38
C ASP A 85 14.19 5.18 -4.60
N ALA A 86 13.06 4.71 -5.15
CA ALA A 86 11.76 4.85 -4.50
C ALA A 86 11.79 4.18 -3.12
N PRO A 87 11.42 4.91 -2.05
CA PRO A 87 11.22 4.28 -0.75
C PRO A 87 10.01 3.35 -0.81
N ASP A 88 9.94 2.44 0.15
CA ASP A 88 8.70 1.70 0.40
C ASP A 88 7.53 2.68 0.60
N PRO A 89 6.33 2.38 0.06
CA PRO A 89 5.16 3.20 0.31
C PRO A 89 4.87 3.26 1.80
N LEU A 90 4.33 4.40 2.24
CA LEU A 90 3.89 4.57 3.62
C LEU A 90 2.81 3.54 3.94
N SER A 91 2.78 3.07 5.20
CA SER A 91 1.74 2.14 5.61
C SER A 91 0.35 2.77 5.45
N PRO A 92 -0.70 1.97 5.19
CA PRO A 92 -2.06 2.48 5.05
C PRO A 92 -2.51 3.35 6.23
N GLU A 93 -2.08 3.01 7.45
CA GLU A 93 -2.38 3.77 8.66
C GLU A 93 -1.73 5.16 8.66
N VAL A 94 -0.49 5.25 8.20
CA VAL A 94 0.24 6.52 8.08
C VAL A 94 -0.41 7.40 7.00
N VAL A 95 -0.71 6.82 5.83
CA VAL A 95 -1.40 7.53 4.75
C VAL A 95 -2.75 8.05 5.25
N GLN A 96 -3.55 7.21 5.89
CA GLN A 96 -4.85 7.59 6.42
C GLN A 96 -4.72 8.70 7.47
N ARG A 97 -3.74 8.63 8.37
CA ARG A 97 -3.48 9.67 9.38
C ARG A 97 -3.07 10.99 8.74
N ASN A 98 -2.29 10.98 7.65
CA ASN A 98 -1.91 12.19 6.93
C ASN A 98 -3.11 12.83 6.25
N LEU A 99 -3.92 12.04 5.52
CA LEU A 99 -5.17 12.51 4.90
C LEU A 99 -6.16 13.06 5.93
N ASP A 100 -6.22 12.43 7.10
CA ASP A 100 -7.03 12.94 8.22
C ASP A 100 -6.54 14.28 8.70
N ARG A 101 -5.22 14.43 8.87
CA ARG A 101 -4.59 15.66 9.36
C ARG A 101 -4.80 16.79 8.38
N GLU A 102 -4.61 16.54 7.09
CA GLU A 102 -4.88 17.50 6.01
C GLU A 102 -6.33 17.97 6.05
N PHE A 103 -7.28 17.03 6.11
CA PHE A 103 -8.71 17.37 6.23
C PHE A 103 -9.01 18.15 7.53
N TYR A 104 -8.46 17.74 8.66
CA TYR A 104 -8.68 18.44 9.94
C TYR A 104 -8.12 19.86 9.93
N GLN A 105 -6.97 20.07 9.29
CA GLN A 105 -6.35 21.38 9.14
C GLN A 105 -7.11 22.27 8.16
N SER A 106 -7.69 21.71 7.10
CA SER A 106 -8.46 22.47 6.12
C SER A 106 -9.75 23.08 6.68
N LEU A 107 -10.24 22.62 7.85
CA LEU A 107 -11.41 23.20 8.51
C LEU A 107 -11.19 24.63 9.04
N GLY A 108 -9.93 25.07 9.15
CA GLY A 108 -9.57 26.37 9.69
C GLY A 108 -9.76 26.47 11.22
N ALA A 109 -9.84 27.70 11.71
CA ALA A 109 -10.01 28.01 13.13
C ALA A 109 -11.48 27.90 13.59
N GLU A 110 -11.68 27.60 14.86
CA GLU A 110 -13.00 27.61 15.49
C GLU A 110 -13.44 29.05 15.82
N ARG A 111 -14.71 29.35 15.59
CA ARG A 111 -15.31 30.66 15.80
C ARG A 111 -15.96 30.70 17.18
N GLU A 112 -15.44 31.56 18.07
CA GLU A 112 -15.87 31.68 19.46
C GLU A 112 -17.33 32.13 19.64
N GLY A 113 -17.88 32.87 18.67
CA GLY A 113 -19.27 33.37 18.73
C GLY A 113 -20.37 32.32 18.50
N THR A 114 -20.01 31.07 18.20
CA THR A 114 -20.98 30.00 17.91
C THR A 114 -20.51 28.70 18.55
N VAL A 115 -21.33 28.12 19.43
CA VAL A 115 -20.99 26.88 20.14
C VAL A 115 -21.32 25.66 19.29
N CYS A 116 -20.47 24.64 19.38
CA CYS A 116 -20.67 23.34 18.77
C CYS A 116 -21.99 22.70 19.20
N ARG A 117 -22.75 22.16 18.24
CA ARG A 117 -24.05 21.50 18.51
C ARG A 117 -23.94 20.12 19.16
N LYS A 118 -22.73 19.54 19.28
CA LYS A 118 -22.59 18.24 19.97
C LYS A 118 -22.93 18.42 21.45
N THR A 119 -23.83 17.59 21.95
CA THR A 119 -24.22 17.57 23.36
C THR A 119 -23.01 17.52 24.28
N GLY A 120 -22.90 18.49 25.20
CA GLY A 120 -21.80 18.58 26.16
C GLY A 120 -20.52 19.23 25.63
N CYS A 121 -20.48 19.70 24.38
CA CYS A 121 -19.30 20.37 23.83
C CYS A 121 -19.38 21.89 23.95
N GLY A 122 -18.38 22.51 24.59
CA GLY A 122 -18.26 23.97 24.72
C GLY A 122 -17.39 24.65 23.65
N ARG A 123 -16.88 23.90 22.66
CA ARG A 123 -15.98 24.43 21.61
C ARG A 123 -16.73 25.31 20.61
N GLY A 124 -15.99 26.17 19.89
CA GLY A 124 -16.52 26.99 18.80
C GLY A 124 -16.78 26.19 17.52
N THR A 125 -17.56 26.73 16.57
CA THR A 125 -17.80 26.06 15.27
C THR A 125 -16.78 26.44 14.20
N VAL A 126 -16.47 25.53 13.28
CA VAL A 126 -15.67 25.85 12.09
C VAL A 126 -16.51 26.59 11.04
N ALA A 127 -15.85 27.17 10.03
CA ALA A 127 -16.54 27.81 8.92
C ALA A 127 -17.50 26.83 8.23
N PHE A 128 -18.70 27.30 7.88
CA PHE A 128 -19.73 26.53 7.19
C PHE A 128 -20.20 25.25 7.90
N SER A 129 -19.94 25.11 9.20
CA SER A 129 -20.46 24.00 10.01
C SER A 129 -21.10 24.47 11.31
N ILE A 130 -21.93 23.60 11.87
CA ILE A 130 -22.51 23.72 13.22
C ILE A 130 -21.67 22.96 14.27
N PHE A 131 -20.54 22.39 13.86
CA PHE A 131 -19.65 21.60 14.71
C PHE A 131 -18.27 22.25 14.85
N CYS A 132 -17.58 21.97 15.96
CA CYS A 132 -16.15 22.25 16.13
C CYS A 132 -15.30 21.32 15.25
N LYS A 133 -13.98 21.50 15.18
CA LYS A 133 -13.13 20.71 14.28
C LYS A 133 -13.25 19.19 14.54
N PRO A 134 -13.16 18.69 15.79
CA PRO A 134 -13.31 17.25 16.04
C PRO A 134 -14.68 16.71 15.66
N HIS A 135 -15.76 17.40 16.04
CA HIS A 135 -17.11 16.90 15.77
C HIS A 135 -17.50 17.06 14.29
N HIS A 136 -16.96 18.04 13.58
CA HIS A 136 -17.09 18.12 12.13
C HIS A 136 -16.38 16.95 11.46
N PHE A 137 -15.14 16.66 11.90
CA PHE A 137 -14.41 15.48 11.46
C PHE A 137 -15.22 14.20 11.66
N GLU A 138 -15.74 13.98 12.86
CA GLU A 138 -16.56 12.81 13.17
C GLU A 138 -17.81 12.73 12.30
N SER A 139 -18.46 13.86 12.03
CA SER A 139 -19.63 13.93 11.16
C SER A 139 -19.32 13.61 9.70
N VAL A 140 -18.12 13.91 9.21
CA VAL A 140 -17.75 13.66 7.79
C VAL A 140 -17.12 12.28 7.64
N LYS A 141 -16.16 11.93 8.50
CA LYS A 141 -15.39 10.68 8.42
C LYS A 141 -16.09 9.49 9.08
N GLN A 142 -17.21 9.73 9.77
CA GLN A 142 -18.03 8.70 10.44
C GLN A 142 -17.21 7.84 11.42
N ARG A 143 -16.23 8.44 12.10
CA ARG A 143 -15.41 7.81 13.13
C ARG A 143 -14.80 8.84 14.08
N PRO A 144 -14.35 8.45 15.29
CA PRO A 144 -13.75 9.36 16.26
C PRO A 144 -12.60 10.17 15.66
N CYS A 145 -12.54 11.46 16.02
CA CYS A 145 -11.43 12.31 15.60
C CYS A 145 -10.14 11.87 16.32
N PRO A 146 -9.04 11.57 15.61
CA PRO A 146 -7.79 11.16 16.24
C PRO A 146 -6.97 12.34 16.81
N PHE A 147 -7.48 13.57 16.70
CA PHE A 147 -6.75 14.80 16.99
C PHE A 147 -7.38 15.56 18.15
N ARG A 148 -6.54 16.24 18.94
CA ARG A 148 -6.95 16.99 20.14
C ARG A 148 -6.46 18.43 20.12
N ASP A 149 -5.72 18.83 19.09
CA ASP A 149 -5.23 20.18 18.86
C ASP A 149 -6.33 21.16 18.41
#